data_AF-A0A4S4K9T4-F1
#
_entry.id   AF-A0A4S4K9T4-F1
#
_cell.length_a   1.000
_cell.length_b   1.000
_cell.length_c   1.000
_cell.angle_alpha   90.00
_cell.angle_beta   90.00
_cell.angle_gamma   90.00
#
_symmetry.space_group_name_H-M   'P 1'
#
loop_
_entity.id
_entity.type
_entity.pdbx_description
1 polymer ?
#
loop_
_entity_poly.entity_id
_entity_poly.type
_entity_poly.pdbx_seq_one_letter_code
_entity_poly.pdbx_strand_id
1 'polypeptide(L)'
;MISNPNWQRTEDQRKVCLALEKVASEVGAKSIQAVAIAYLLQKTPYVFPIVGGRKVEHLHANIEALEIALSNEQIAYLESILPFDKGFPLNRFGDGSDYYAVYKSAGQFDKWPAAQPIRPTPQED
;
A
#
# COMPACT_ATOMS: atom_id res chain seq x y z
N MET A 1 19.41 0.34 28.60
CA MET A 1 18.87 0.58 27.24
C MET A 1 19.89 0.32 26.11
N ILE A 2 21.03 -0.36 26.34
CA ILE A 2 22.04 -0.66 25.30
C ILE A 2 21.99 -2.14 24.86
N SER A 3 21.32 -3.00 25.63
CA SER A 3 21.30 -4.46 25.45
C SER A 3 20.12 -4.99 24.64
N ASN A 4 19.21 -4.11 24.16
CA ASN A 4 18.04 -4.55 23.41
C ASN A 4 18.31 -4.38 21.90
N PRO A 5 18.44 -5.47 21.11
CA PRO A 5 18.74 -5.41 19.69
C PRO A 5 17.57 -4.91 18.82
N ASN A 6 16.51 -4.36 19.42
CA ASN A 6 15.33 -3.78 18.75
C ASN A 6 15.61 -2.65 17.72
N TRP A 7 16.86 -2.20 17.56
CA TRP A 7 17.25 -1.32 16.44
C TRP A 7 17.39 -2.07 15.11
N GLN A 8 17.59 -3.39 15.16
CA GLN A 8 17.69 -4.23 13.98
C GLN A 8 16.31 -4.45 13.37
N ARG A 9 16.27 -4.50 12.04
CA ARG A 9 15.04 -4.86 11.32
C ARG A 9 14.64 -6.29 11.67
N THR A 10 13.38 -6.49 12.00
CA THR A 10 12.81 -7.84 12.16
C THR A 10 12.79 -8.57 10.83
N GLU A 11 12.66 -9.90 10.85
CA GLU A 11 12.54 -10.68 9.62
C GLU A 11 11.36 -10.24 8.76
N ASP A 12 10.23 -9.91 9.38
CA ASP A 12 9.03 -9.44 8.70
C ASP A 12 9.24 -8.07 8.05
N GLN A 13 9.90 -7.14 8.74
CA GLN A 13 10.30 -5.86 8.13
C GLN A 13 11.24 -6.08 6.95
N ARG A 14 12.16 -7.05 7.03
CA ARG A 14 13.06 -7.40 5.93
C ARG A 14 12.29 -7.96 4.72
N LYS A 15 11.31 -8.83 4.93
CA LYS A 15 10.45 -9.35 3.85
C LYS A 15 9.73 -8.23 3.11
N VAL A 16 9.17 -7.25 3.84
CA VAL A 16 8.49 -6.10 3.24
C VAL A 16 9.47 -5.21 2.45
N CYS A 17 10.66 -4.95 2.99
CA CYS A 17 11.69 -4.20 2.25
C CYS A 17 12.08 -4.90 0.93
N LEU A 18 12.30 -6.22 0.96
CA LEU A 18 12.63 -7.00 -0.25
C LEU A 18 11.50 -6.97 -1.29
N ALA A 19 10.24 -7.02 -0.85
CA ALA A 19 9.09 -6.91 -1.75
C ALA A 19 9.01 -5.53 -2.41
N LEU A 20 9.27 -4.46 -1.66
CA LEU A 20 9.34 -3.10 -2.21
C LEU A 20 10.50 -2.94 -3.19
N GLU A 21 11.66 -3.55 -2.94
CA GLU A 21 12.81 -3.57 -3.86
C GLU A 21 12.48 -4.29 -5.18
N LYS A 22 11.75 -5.42 -5.10
CA LYS A 22 11.27 -6.15 -6.27
C LYS A 22 10.36 -5.28 -7.12
N VAL A 23 9.33 -4.67 -6.51
CA VAL A 23 8.39 -3.82 -7.23
C VAL A 23 9.07 -2.56 -7.76
N ALA A 24 10.01 -1.96 -7.02
CA ALA A 24 10.81 -0.83 -7.49
C ALA A 24 11.58 -1.16 -8.77
N SER A 25 12.16 -2.36 -8.83
CA SER A 25 12.87 -2.84 -10.03
C SER A 25 11.93 -3.05 -11.22
N GLU A 26 10.70 -3.52 -10.99
CA GLU A 26 9.70 -3.73 -12.04
C GLU A 26 9.19 -2.42 -12.64
N VAL A 27 9.01 -1.38 -11.81
CA VAL A 27 8.48 -0.07 -12.25
C VAL A 27 9.56 0.95 -12.60
N GLY A 28 10.85 0.58 -12.50
CA GLY A 28 11.98 1.46 -12.81
C GLY A 28 12.19 2.60 -11.81
N ALA A 29 11.67 2.47 -10.58
CA ALA A 29 11.81 3.49 -9.54
C ALA A 29 13.24 3.52 -9.01
N LYS A 30 13.80 4.71 -8.83
CA LYS A 30 15.15 4.92 -8.28
C LYS A 30 15.20 4.72 -6.77
N SER A 31 14.04 4.73 -6.12
CA SER A 31 13.90 4.71 -4.67
C SER A 31 12.73 3.84 -4.23
N ILE A 32 12.96 2.93 -3.28
CA ILE A 32 11.91 2.12 -2.65
C ILE A 32 10.89 2.98 -1.89
N GLN A 33 11.31 4.17 -1.44
CA GLN A 33 10.46 5.14 -0.76
C GLN A 33 9.39 5.69 -1.71
N ALA A 34 9.76 5.94 -2.98
CA ALA A 34 8.82 6.38 -4.00
C ALA A 34 7.71 5.33 -4.23
N VAL A 35 8.08 4.05 -4.29
CA VAL A 35 7.11 2.93 -4.40
C VAL A 35 6.19 2.86 -3.19
N ALA A 36 6.72 3.05 -1.98
CA ALA A 36 5.92 3.04 -0.76
C ALA A 36 4.91 4.21 -0.72
N ILE A 37 5.31 5.40 -1.18
CA ILE A 37 4.42 6.56 -1.29
C ILE A 37 3.36 6.32 -2.37
N ALA A 38 3.75 5.80 -3.54
CA ALA A 38 2.83 5.44 -4.62
C ALA A 38 1.80 4.41 -4.16
N TYR A 39 2.22 3.40 -3.40
CA TYR A 39 1.33 2.43 -2.77
C TYR A 39 0.30 3.10 -1.86
N LEU A 40 0.71 4.03 -0.98
CA LEU A 40 -0.23 4.73 -0.10
C LEU A 40 -1.25 5.56 -0.89
N LEU A 41 -0.82 6.25 -1.94
CA LEU A 41 -1.69 7.05 -2.81
C LEU A 41 -2.69 6.18 -3.59
N GLN A 42 -2.29 4.95 -3.97
CA GLN A 42 -3.03 4.09 -4.90
C GLN A 42 -3.75 2.90 -4.25
N LYS A 43 -3.57 2.68 -2.94
CA LYS A 43 -4.27 1.62 -2.19
C LYS A 43 -5.73 1.98 -1.92
N THR A 44 -5.99 3.23 -1.50
CA THR A 44 -7.34 3.69 -1.11
C THR A 44 -7.54 5.16 -1.46
N PRO A 45 -8.77 5.60 -1.79
CA PRO A 45 -9.05 6.99 -2.09
C PRO A 45 -8.84 7.91 -0.86
N TYR A 46 -8.60 9.20 -1.13
CA TYR A 46 -8.48 10.25 -0.11
C TYR A 46 -7.30 10.10 0.87
N VAL A 47 -6.24 9.41 0.44
CA VAL A 47 -4.99 9.31 1.20
C VAL A 47 -3.96 10.29 0.66
N PHE A 48 -3.43 11.14 1.54
CA PHE A 48 -2.36 12.08 1.23
C PHE A 48 -1.26 11.91 2.29
N PRO A 49 -0.18 11.15 1.98
CA PRO A 49 0.85 10.85 2.96
C PRO A 49 1.63 12.11 3.34
N ILE A 50 1.88 12.29 4.64
CA ILE A 50 2.78 13.32 5.13
C ILE A 50 4.21 12.83 4.93
N VAL A 51 4.91 13.43 3.97
CA VAL A 51 6.30 13.08 3.65
C VAL A 51 7.28 13.98 4.41
N GLY A 52 8.39 13.42 4.86
CA GLY A 52 9.44 14.13 5.57
C GLY A 52 10.81 13.92 4.94
N GLY A 53 11.67 14.93 5.01
CA GLY A 53 13.05 14.88 4.50
C GLY A 53 13.89 15.98 5.14
N ARG A 54 15.17 15.69 5.38
CA ARG A 54 16.14 16.67 5.90
C ARG A 54 17.11 17.18 4.83
N LYS A 55 16.99 16.66 3.61
CA LYS A 55 17.82 17.01 2.47
C LYS A 55 16.96 17.12 1.22
N VAL A 56 17.44 17.91 0.25
CA VAL A 56 16.73 18.17 -1.00
C VAL A 56 16.58 16.90 -1.84
N GLU A 57 17.55 15.98 -1.78
CA GLU A 57 17.49 14.73 -2.54
C GLU A 57 16.31 13.84 -2.09
N HIS A 58 15.96 13.88 -0.79
CA HIS A 58 14.80 13.15 -0.28
C HIS A 58 13.49 13.73 -0.83
N LEU A 59 13.42 15.07 -0.97
CA LEU A 59 12.25 15.72 -1.55
C LEU A 59 12.05 15.27 -3.00
N HIS A 60 13.12 15.28 -3.81
CA HIS A 60 13.05 14.82 -5.20
C HIS A 60 12.69 13.33 -5.30
N ALA A 61 13.27 12.47 -4.47
CA ALA A 61 12.92 11.05 -4.43
C ALA A 61 11.45 10.81 -4.04
N ASN A 62 10.87 11.64 -3.17
CA ASN A 62 9.45 11.54 -2.82
C ASN A 62 8.53 12.01 -3.95
N ILE A 63 8.94 13.03 -4.72
CA ILE A 63 8.16 13.56 -5.85
C ILE A 63 8.05 12.52 -6.98
N GLU A 64 9.09 11.72 -7.20
CA GLU A 64 9.10 10.61 -8.16
C GLU A 64 7.91 9.64 -7.96
N ALA A 65 7.39 9.51 -6.73
CA ALA A 65 6.21 8.70 -6.44
C ALA A 65 4.96 9.11 -7.23
N LEU A 66 4.88 10.37 -7.66
CA LEU A 66 3.76 10.90 -8.46
C LEU A 66 3.78 10.41 -9.90
N GLU A 67 4.90 9.85 -10.37
CA GLU A 67 5.07 9.33 -11.74
C GLU A 67 4.88 7.80 -11.78
N ILE A 68 4.89 7.13 -10.64
CA ILE A 68 4.80 5.66 -10.55
C ILE A 68 3.33 5.24 -10.54
N ALA A 69 2.89 4.49 -11.56
CA ALA A 69 1.60 3.80 -11.55
C ALA A 69 1.78 2.31 -11.21
N LEU A 70 1.27 1.87 -10.06
CA LEU A 70 1.30 0.47 -9.64
C LEU A 70 0.13 -0.30 -10.26
N SER A 71 0.43 -1.49 -10.75
CA SER A 71 -0.59 -2.45 -11.19
C SER A 71 -1.36 -3.03 -9.99
N ASN A 72 -2.56 -3.56 -10.24
CA ASN A 72 -3.36 -4.21 -9.19
C ASN A 72 -2.62 -5.45 -8.65
N GLU A 73 -1.90 -6.15 -9.52
CA GLU A 73 -1.10 -7.32 -9.20
C GLU A 73 0.07 -6.96 -8.29
N GLN A 74 0.74 -5.82 -8.53
CA GLN A 74 1.81 -5.33 -7.65
C GLN A 74 1.29 -4.91 -6.28
N ILE A 75 0.14 -4.23 -6.22
CA ILE A 75 -0.51 -3.89 -4.95
C ILE A 75 -0.87 -5.16 -4.17
N ALA A 76 -1.52 -6.13 -4.83
CA ALA A 76 -1.88 -7.41 -4.21
C ALA A 76 -0.64 -8.20 -3.75
N TYR A 77 0.45 -8.17 -4.52
CA TYR A 77 1.72 -8.76 -4.14
C TYR A 77 2.28 -8.14 -2.86
N LEU A 78 2.35 -6.79 -2.78
CA LEU A 78 2.83 -6.08 -1.59
C LEU A 78 1.99 -6.40 -0.34
N GLU A 79 0.67 -6.54 -0.50
CA GLU A 79 -0.24 -6.90 0.59
C GLU A 79 -0.15 -8.37 1.02
N SER A 80 0.33 -9.25 0.14
CA SER A 80 0.48 -10.69 0.43
C SER A 80 1.68 -11.04 1.31
N ILE A 81 2.63 -10.10 1.48
CA ILE A 81 3.93 -10.39 2.11
C ILE A 81 3.81 -10.77 3.58
N LEU A 82 2.91 -10.12 4.30
CA LEU A 82 2.64 -10.40 5.70
C LEU A 82 1.13 -10.56 5.91
N PRO A 83 0.70 -11.53 6.72
CA PRO A 83 -0.70 -11.64 7.08
C PRO A 83 -1.11 -10.42 7.92
N PHE A 84 -2.21 -9.78 7.54
CA PHE A 84 -2.82 -8.71 8.33
C PHE A 84 -4.04 -9.26 9.09
N ASP A 85 -3.90 -9.41 10.41
CA ASP A 85 -5.04 -9.74 11.27
C ASP A 85 -5.82 -8.47 11.61
N LYS A 86 -7.05 -8.40 11.09
CA LYS A 86 -7.97 -7.28 11.34
C LYS A 86 -8.55 -7.30 12.76
N GLY A 87 -8.43 -8.42 13.47
CA GLY A 87 -8.98 -8.61 14.82
C GLY A 87 -10.52 -8.65 14.86
N PHE A 88 -11.06 -8.87 16.07
CA PHE A 88 -12.50 -8.77 16.32
C PHE A 88 -12.93 -7.28 16.34
N PRO A 89 -14.07 -6.89 15.73
CA PRO A 89 -15.11 -7.74 15.10
C PRO A 89 -14.92 -8.01 13.59
N LEU A 90 -13.93 -7.39 12.95
CA LEU A 90 -13.75 -7.43 11.49
C LEU A 90 -13.45 -8.83 10.95
N ASN A 91 -12.78 -9.68 11.73
CA ASN A 91 -12.57 -11.09 11.38
C ASN A 91 -13.87 -11.92 11.27
N ARG A 92 -14.98 -11.45 11.85
CA ARG A 92 -16.28 -12.15 11.84
C ARG A 92 -17.26 -11.57 10.84
N PHE A 93 -17.28 -10.25 10.69
CA PHE A 93 -18.26 -9.54 9.85
C PHE A 93 -17.70 -9.13 8.48
N GLY A 94 -16.41 -9.34 8.23
CA GLY A 94 -15.77 -9.02 6.96
C GLY A 94 -15.09 -7.66 6.96
N ASP A 95 -14.52 -7.31 5.81
CA ASP A 95 -13.64 -6.16 5.61
C ASP A 95 -14.22 -5.11 4.66
N GLY A 96 -15.53 -5.19 4.41
CA GLY A 96 -16.21 -4.31 3.47
C GLY A 96 -15.89 -4.61 2.00
N SER A 97 -15.19 -5.71 1.67
CA SER A 97 -15.08 -6.20 0.28
C SER A 97 -16.42 -6.70 -0.27
N ASP A 98 -17.30 -7.20 0.59
CA ASP A 98 -18.64 -7.70 0.27
C ASP A 98 -19.59 -7.54 1.47
N TYR A 99 -20.89 -7.70 1.25
CA TYR A 99 -21.89 -7.76 2.30
C TYR A 99 -21.69 -8.99 3.17
N TYR A 100 -21.77 -8.80 4.49
CA TYR A 100 -21.63 -9.89 5.45
C TYR A 100 -22.83 -10.86 5.36
N ALA A 101 -22.64 -12.11 5.79
CA ALA A 101 -23.58 -13.20 5.53
C ALA A 101 -25.03 -12.95 5.99
N VAL A 102 -25.24 -12.32 7.15
CA VAL A 102 -26.61 -12.01 7.62
C VAL A 102 -27.25 -10.93 6.76
N TYR A 103 -26.47 -9.95 6.27
CA TYR A 103 -26.97 -8.95 5.34
C TYR A 103 -27.51 -9.62 4.07
N LYS A 104 -26.73 -10.53 3.48
CA LYS A 104 -27.13 -11.29 2.28
C LYS A 104 -28.35 -12.20 2.50
N SER A 105 -28.68 -12.55 3.74
CA SER A 105 -29.89 -13.34 4.02
C SER A 105 -31.19 -12.52 3.89
N ALA A 106 -31.12 -11.19 3.96
CA ALA A 106 -32.28 -10.32 3.86
C ALA A 106 -32.73 -10.06 2.42
N GLY A 107 -31.91 -10.39 1.41
CA GLY A 107 -32.22 -10.19 0.00
C GLY A 107 -31.00 -10.08 -0.90
N GLN A 108 -31.24 -9.75 -2.16
CA GLN A 108 -30.20 -9.42 -3.13
C GLN A 108 -29.87 -7.92 -3.03
N PHE A 109 -28.57 -7.61 -2.97
CA PHE A 109 -28.09 -6.24 -2.85
C PHE A 109 -27.08 -5.95 -3.96
N ASP A 110 -27.30 -4.85 -4.68
CA ASP A 110 -26.35 -4.35 -5.65
C ASP A 110 -25.36 -3.41 -4.95
N LYS A 111 -24.10 -3.84 -4.88
CA LYS A 111 -23.07 -3.05 -4.23
C LYS A 111 -22.61 -1.92 -5.15
N TRP A 112 -22.72 -0.68 -4.65
CA TRP A 112 -22.15 0.47 -5.36
C TRP A 112 -20.61 0.35 -5.42
N PRO A 113 -19.98 0.62 -6.57
CA PRO A 113 -18.53 0.53 -6.70
C PRO A 113 -17.84 1.47 -5.71
N ALA A 114 -16.75 0.98 -5.09
CA ALA A 114 -15.94 1.81 -4.22
C ALA A 114 -15.26 2.93 -5.03
N ALA A 115 -15.15 4.12 -4.43
CA ALA A 115 -14.39 5.21 -5.01
C ALA A 115 -12.94 4.75 -5.26
N GLN A 116 -12.44 5.00 -6.46
CA GLN A 116 -11.11 4.58 -6.86
C GLN A 116 -10.07 5.65 -6.49
N PRO A 117 -8.84 5.25 -6.14
CA PRO A 117 -7.76 6.19 -5.90
C PRO A 117 -7.32 6.89 -7.19
N ILE A 118 -6.75 8.08 -7.04
CA ILE A 118 -6.18 8.82 -8.16
C ILE A 118 -4.91 8.10 -8.62
N ARG A 119 -4.82 7.85 -9.93
CA ARG A 119 -3.64 7.23 -10.56
C ARG A 119 -2.92 8.26 -11.43
N PRO A 120 -1.58 8.23 -11.47
CA PRO A 120 -0.82 9.02 -12.42
C PRO A 120 -1.21 8.69 -13.86
N THR A 121 -1.39 9.71 -14.69
CA THR A 121 -1.50 9.53 -16.14
C THR A 121 -0.09 9.34 -16.70
N PRO A 122 0.14 8.39 -17.63
CA PRO A 122 1.40 8.34 -18.37
C PRO A 122 1.65 9.69 -19.02
N GLN A 123 2.83 10.28 -18.81
CA GLN A 123 3.23 11.47 -19.58
C GLN A 123 3.41 11.02 -21.04
N GLU A 124 2.67 11.62 -21.96
CA GLU A 124 2.97 11.51 -23.39
C GLU A 124 4.28 12.28 -23.63
N ASP A 125 5.28 11.61 -24.22
CA ASP A 125 6.56 12.19 -24.63
C ASP A 125 6.39 13.26 -25.73
#